data_AF-A0A7C3KXA1-F1
#
_entry.id   AF-A0A7C3KXA1-F1
#
_cell.length_a   1.000
_cell.length_b   1.000
_cell.length_c   1.000
_cell.angle_alpha   90.00
_cell.angle_beta   90.00
_cell.angle_gamma   90.00
#
_symmetry.space_group_name_H-M   'P 1'
#
loop_
_entity.id
_entity.type
_entity.pdbx_description
1 polymer ?
#
loop_
_entity_poly.entity_id
_entity_poly.type
_entity_poly.pdbx_seq_one_letter_code
_entity_poly.pdbx_strand_id
1 'polypeptide(L)'
;MPPGRTHRPLFDLMQGGPSTPRPPTATPSKPTVRVELKPRSEVGPLLEPVPTQPAPPVRVDGVRSGPLASLLGDTTVRVPLNALYFGVAAVIALGVGVLVFGVKWGRAQAEAEFEQFKLSESATAKEPLSQPPVGSGILPTTVTPSPSTPPAPSSRPADAASSRSGKPPERPVAPPAATPGGRPYSGPPIITAKGLLYGDPRQSGLNYLNLATLQRADAEAAVAFLASNGLEAIGVPVDAGGGSANNLNPPGKYVVVALPGITAEQWSKKMTARTNLEGQTARLGQVWQRDHKGSSNFAKPEWRLFKGP
;
A
#
# COMPACT_ATOMS: atom_id res chain seq x y z
N MET A 1 -5.70 -61.03 -7.19
CA MET A 1 -6.35 -60.27 -6.09
C MET A 1 -5.28 -59.83 -5.12
N PRO A 2 -5.00 -58.52 -4.99
CA PRO A 2 -4.03 -58.03 -4.01
C PRO A 2 -4.69 -57.82 -2.63
N PRO A 3 -4.00 -58.18 -1.52
CA PRO A 3 -4.57 -58.12 -0.19
C PRO A 3 -4.59 -56.70 0.42
N GLY A 4 -5.75 -56.37 1.02
CA GLY A 4 -5.91 -55.64 2.28
C GLY A 4 -5.18 -54.30 2.48
N ARG A 5 -5.80 -53.19 2.06
CA ARG A 5 -5.50 -51.87 2.62
C ARG A 5 -6.31 -51.66 3.88
N THR A 6 -5.65 -51.69 5.04
CA THR A 6 -6.26 -51.35 6.33
C THR A 6 -6.53 -49.85 6.39
N HIS A 7 -7.80 -49.50 6.60
CA HIS A 7 -8.27 -48.13 6.80
C HIS A 7 -7.74 -47.62 8.14
N ARG A 8 -6.78 -46.68 8.12
CA ARG A 8 -6.46 -45.88 9.32
C ARG A 8 -7.47 -44.72 9.40
N PRO A 9 -8.18 -44.55 10.52
CA PRO A 9 -9.10 -43.44 10.69
C PRO A 9 -8.35 -42.11 10.70
N LEU A 10 -8.92 -41.10 10.02
CA LEU A 10 -8.33 -39.77 9.80
C LEU A 10 -7.90 -39.05 11.09
N PHE A 11 -8.53 -39.39 12.22
CA PHE A 11 -8.27 -38.79 13.53
C PHE A 11 -6.90 -39.15 14.11
N ASP A 12 -6.30 -40.27 13.67
CA ASP A 12 -5.00 -40.76 14.15
C ASP A 12 -3.82 -39.98 13.53
N LEU A 13 -4.08 -39.19 12.47
CA LEU A 13 -3.10 -38.28 11.86
C LEU A 13 -3.05 -36.90 12.53
N MET A 14 -4.00 -36.58 13.41
CA MET A 14 -4.08 -35.27 14.09
C MET A 14 -3.58 -35.27 15.52
N GLN A 15 -3.33 -36.44 16.12
CA GLN A 15 -2.71 -36.50 17.45
C GLN A 15 -1.20 -36.29 17.28
N GLY A 16 -0.77 -35.05 17.51
CA GLY A 16 0.62 -34.64 17.49
C GLY A 16 1.51 -35.60 18.27
N GLY A 17 2.51 -36.14 17.57
CA GLY A 17 3.53 -36.98 18.19
C GLY A 17 4.25 -36.25 19.34
N PRO A 18 4.82 -36.99 20.29
CA PRO A 18 5.50 -36.43 21.45
C PRO A 18 6.64 -35.51 20.99
N SER A 19 6.49 -34.22 21.29
CA SER A 19 7.49 -33.19 21.03
C SER A 19 8.78 -33.53 21.77
N THR A 20 9.82 -33.93 21.02
CA THR A 20 11.17 -34.10 21.56
C THR A 20 11.63 -32.76 22.15
N PRO A 21 12.14 -32.72 23.39
CA PRO A 21 12.57 -31.49 24.03
C PRO A 21 13.71 -30.85 23.21
N ARG A 22 13.42 -29.67 22.66
CA ARG A 22 14.38 -28.88 21.89
C ARG A 22 15.48 -28.37 22.84
N PRO A 23 16.77 -28.58 22.54
CA PRO A 23 17.85 -28.05 23.36
C PRO A 23 17.80 -26.51 23.37
N PRO A 24 18.20 -25.88 24.49
CA PRO A 24 18.18 -24.43 24.64
C PRO A 24 19.06 -23.79 23.56
N THR A 25 18.43 -23.03 22.67
CA THR A 25 19.12 -22.23 21.66
C THR A 25 19.84 -21.10 22.38
N ALA A 26 21.17 -21.11 22.27
CA ALA A 26 22.05 -20.08 22.81
C ALA A 26 21.57 -18.69 22.32
N THR A 27 21.35 -17.80 23.27
CA THR A 27 21.00 -16.40 23.03
C THR A 27 22.11 -15.71 22.26
N PRO A 28 21.83 -15.08 21.10
CA PRO A 28 22.83 -14.28 20.41
C PRO A 28 23.19 -13.08 21.28
N SER A 29 24.48 -12.97 21.59
CA SER A 29 25.08 -11.84 22.29
C SER A 29 24.78 -10.55 21.53
N LYS A 30 24.32 -9.53 22.26
CA LYS A 30 24.11 -8.17 21.74
C LYS A 30 25.39 -7.69 21.04
N PRO A 31 25.33 -7.25 19.77
CA PRO A 31 26.46 -6.57 19.16
C PRO A 31 26.66 -5.21 19.85
N THR A 32 27.68 -5.13 20.70
CA THR A 32 28.19 -3.87 21.22
C THR A 32 28.85 -3.13 20.06
N VAL A 33 28.14 -2.17 19.48
CA VAL A 33 28.71 -1.25 18.48
C VAL A 33 29.69 -0.33 19.20
N ARG A 34 30.99 -0.67 19.12
CA ARG A 34 32.08 0.20 19.55
C ARG A 34 32.27 1.26 18.47
N VAL A 35 31.72 2.45 18.71
CA VAL A 35 31.96 3.61 17.86
C VAL A 35 33.38 4.10 18.13
N GLU A 36 34.32 3.65 17.32
CA GLU A 36 35.69 4.17 17.31
C GLU A 36 35.68 5.51 16.58
N LEU A 37 35.65 6.60 17.37
CA LEU A 37 35.80 7.96 16.87
C LEU A 37 37.23 8.12 16.35
N LYS A 38 37.39 8.00 15.03
CA LYS A 38 38.65 8.25 14.35
C LYS A 38 39.04 9.73 14.60
N PRO A 39 40.16 10.01 15.27
CA PRO A 39 40.61 11.38 15.50
C PRO A 39 40.89 12.02 14.14
N ARG A 40 40.15 13.10 13.87
CA ARG A 40 40.34 13.95 12.69
C ARG A 40 41.61 14.76 12.91
N SER A 41 42.73 14.24 12.44
CA SER A 41 43.95 15.01 12.32
C SER A 41 43.72 16.20 11.37
N GLU A 42 44.04 17.38 11.89
CA GLU A 42 44.55 18.58 11.20
C GLU A 42 45.38 18.21 9.96
N VAL A 43 45.52 19.01 8.91
CA VAL A 43 46.05 20.38 8.87
C VAL A 43 45.64 20.97 7.51
N GLY A 44 45.07 22.17 7.52
CA GLY A 44 44.88 23.01 6.33
C GLY A 44 45.26 24.44 6.69
N PRO A 45 45.88 25.19 5.76
CA PRO A 45 46.75 26.31 6.08
C PRO A 45 46.03 27.47 6.77
N LEU A 46 46.74 28.00 7.76
CA LEU A 46 46.50 29.21 8.55
C LEU A 46 46.03 30.38 7.65
N LEU A 47 44.72 30.55 7.53
CA LEU A 47 44.12 31.81 7.12
C LEU A 47 43.97 32.66 8.37
N GLU A 48 44.61 33.82 8.30
CA GLU A 48 44.64 34.92 9.24
C GLU A 48 43.26 35.17 9.89
N PRO A 49 43.18 35.23 11.24
CA PRO A 49 41.93 35.48 11.93
C PRO A 49 41.48 36.92 11.67
N VAL A 50 40.47 37.08 10.82
CA VAL A 50 39.67 38.30 10.76
C VAL A 50 39.07 38.51 12.16
N PRO A 51 39.19 39.71 12.77
CA PRO A 51 38.61 39.99 14.08
C PRO A 51 37.09 39.81 14.01
N THR A 52 36.62 38.70 14.58
CA THR A 52 35.20 38.40 14.76
C THR A 52 34.62 39.44 15.69
N GLN A 53 33.92 40.40 15.11
CA GLN A 53 33.05 41.33 15.80
C GLN A 53 32.03 40.51 16.63
N PRO A 54 31.88 40.76 17.94
CA PRO A 54 30.94 40.02 18.78
C PRO A 54 29.53 40.20 18.21
N ALA A 55 28.91 39.07 17.83
CA ALA A 55 27.53 39.06 17.35
C ALA A 55 26.62 39.67 18.43
N PRO A 56 25.70 40.58 18.06
CA PRO A 56 24.73 41.09 18.99
C PRO A 56 23.86 39.95 19.53
N PRO A 57 23.42 40.00 20.79
CA PRO A 57 22.51 39.01 21.34
C PRO A 57 21.25 38.95 20.47
N VAL A 58 20.95 37.76 19.96
CA VAL A 58 19.69 37.48 19.27
C VAL A 58 18.58 37.66 20.30
N ARG A 59 17.95 38.84 20.30
CA ARG A 59 16.67 39.06 20.97
C ARG A 59 15.63 38.20 20.27
N VAL A 60 15.25 37.10 20.90
CA VAL A 60 14.05 36.35 20.56
C VAL A 60 12.87 37.11 21.16
N ASP A 61 12.60 38.29 20.59
CA ASP A 61 11.38 39.04 20.89
C ASP A 61 10.23 38.36 20.12
N GLY A 62 9.27 37.78 20.85
CA GLY A 62 7.96 37.49 20.27
C GLY A 62 7.46 36.04 20.34
N VAL A 63 7.59 35.36 21.48
CA VAL A 63 6.57 34.37 21.83
C VAL A 63 5.42 35.15 22.47
N ARG A 64 4.38 35.39 21.66
CA ARG A 64 3.11 36.03 22.05
C ARG A 64 2.61 35.42 23.37
N SER A 65 2.71 36.22 24.41
CA SER A 65 2.01 36.09 25.67
C SER A 65 0.50 36.11 25.41
N GLY A 66 -0.11 34.93 25.31
CA GLY A 66 -1.55 34.78 25.38
C GLY A 66 -2.07 35.19 26.77
N PRO A 67 -3.32 35.63 26.89
CA PRO A 67 -3.91 36.19 28.12
C PRO A 67 -4.01 35.22 29.30
N LEU A 68 -3.59 33.95 29.15
CA LEU A 68 -3.48 32.98 30.23
C LEU A 68 -2.10 32.96 30.91
N ALA A 69 -1.07 33.59 30.32
CA ALA A 69 0.29 33.58 30.86
C ALA A 69 0.46 34.48 32.11
N SER A 70 -0.47 35.40 32.37
CA SER A 70 -0.37 36.36 33.48
C SER A 70 -0.87 35.81 34.82
N LEU A 71 -1.50 34.63 34.84
CA LEU A 71 -1.99 33.99 36.07
C LEU A 71 -1.03 32.92 36.63
N LEU A 72 -0.02 32.54 35.85
CA LEU A 72 1.10 31.73 36.33
C LEU A 72 2.30 32.64 36.49
N GLY A 73 2.37 33.32 37.63
CA GLY A 73 3.57 34.06 38.03
C GLY A 73 4.82 33.17 37.91
N ASP A 74 5.97 33.80 37.71
CA ASP A 74 7.30 33.27 37.36
C ASP A 74 7.89 32.30 38.41
N THR A 75 7.11 31.31 38.80
CA THR A 75 7.45 30.27 39.75
C THR A 75 8.03 29.11 38.96
N THR A 76 9.35 28.98 39.00
CA THR A 76 10.03 27.75 38.63
C THR A 76 9.56 26.61 39.55
N VAL A 77 8.50 25.92 39.14
CA VAL A 77 7.99 24.75 39.84
C VAL A 77 8.96 23.59 39.61
N ARG A 78 9.69 23.22 40.66
CA ARG A 78 10.55 22.03 40.64
C ARG A 78 9.66 20.80 40.83
N VAL A 79 9.31 20.16 39.72
CA VAL A 79 8.57 18.89 39.74
C VAL A 79 9.55 17.75 40.05
N PRO A 80 9.35 16.97 41.12
CA PRO A 80 10.18 15.81 41.39
C PRO A 80 10.05 14.81 40.24
N LEU A 81 11.18 14.26 39.78
CA LEU A 81 11.24 13.40 38.59
C LEU A 81 10.28 12.19 38.68
N ASN A 82 10.05 11.68 39.90
CA ASN A 82 9.08 10.61 40.14
C ASN A 82 7.65 11.02 39.77
N ALA A 83 7.24 12.26 40.06
CA ALA A 83 5.91 12.76 39.70
C ALA A 83 5.74 12.87 38.17
N LEU A 84 6.81 13.20 37.44
CA LEU A 84 6.80 13.17 35.97
C LEU A 84 6.58 11.74 35.46
N TYR A 85 7.28 10.74 36.02
CA TYR A 85 7.10 9.34 35.63
C TYR A 85 5.68 8.84 35.91
N PHE A 86 5.11 9.15 37.09
CA PHE A 86 3.72 8.79 37.39
C PHE A 86 2.73 9.50 36.47
N GLY A 87 2.97 10.76 36.12
CA GLY A 87 2.15 11.50 35.16
C GLY A 87 2.15 10.84 33.78
N VAL A 88 3.33 10.51 33.25
CA VAL A 88 3.46 9.82 31.95
C VAL A 88 2.81 8.43 31.99
N ALA A 89 3.03 7.67 33.07
CA ALA A 89 2.41 6.36 33.24
C ALA A 89 0.88 6.44 33.30
N ALA A 90 0.32 7.43 33.98
CA ALA A 90 -1.12 7.66 34.04
C ALA A 90 -1.70 7.96 32.65
N VAL A 91 -1.03 8.80 31.85
CA VAL A 91 -1.46 9.11 30.47
C VAL A 91 -1.44 7.87 29.58
N ILE A 92 -0.38 7.05 29.67
CA ILE A 92 -0.28 5.80 28.91
C ILE A 92 -1.41 4.83 29.33
N ALA A 93 -1.64 4.66 30.63
CA ALA A 93 -2.70 3.79 31.14
C ALA A 93 -4.08 4.25 30.66
N LEU A 94 -4.34 5.56 30.64
CA LEU A 94 -5.57 6.14 30.10
C LEU A 94 -5.73 5.85 28.60
N GLY A 95 -4.66 6.01 27.82
CA GLY A 95 -4.65 5.69 26.39
C GLY A 95 -4.94 4.21 26.11
N VAL A 96 -4.34 3.30 26.87
CA VAL A 96 -4.62 1.86 26.76
C VAL A 96 -6.07 1.55 27.17
N GLY A 97 -6.57 2.19 28.24
CA GLY A 97 -7.97 2.05 28.67
C GLY A 97 -8.96 2.43 27.59
N VAL A 98 -8.77 3.57 26.93
CA VAL A 98 -9.62 4.04 25.82
C VAL A 98 -9.58 3.06 24.64
N LEU A 99 -8.39 2.54 24.29
CA LEU A 99 -8.24 1.58 23.19
C LEU A 99 -8.96 0.25 23.48
N VAL A 100 -8.80 -0.31 24.69
CA VAL A 100 -9.49 -1.55 25.09
C VAL A 100 -11.00 -1.35 25.13
N PHE A 101 -11.47 -0.21 25.67
CA PHE A 101 -12.89 0.12 25.71
C PHE A 101 -13.48 0.26 24.30
N GLY A 102 -12.79 0.94 23.39
CA GLY A 102 -13.20 1.08 21.99
C GLY A 102 -13.29 -0.25 21.25
N VAL A 103 -12.31 -1.16 21.44
CA VAL A 103 -12.35 -2.50 20.83
C VAL A 103 -13.52 -3.32 21.36
N LYS A 104 -13.81 -3.26 22.66
CA LYS A 104 -14.95 -3.97 23.26
C LYS A 104 -16.29 -3.43 22.76
N TRP A 105 -16.44 -2.11 22.70
CA TRP A 105 -17.66 -1.48 22.20
C TRP A 105 -17.89 -1.79 20.72
N GLY A 106 -16.84 -1.72 19.89
CA GLY A 106 -16.94 -2.04 18.46
C GLY A 106 -17.34 -3.49 18.20
N ARG A 107 -16.85 -4.45 19.00
CA ARG A 107 -17.28 -5.85 18.91
C ARG A 107 -18.75 -6.04 19.28
N ALA A 108 -19.20 -5.41 20.36
CA ALA A 108 -20.61 -5.48 20.77
C ALA A 108 -21.56 -4.93 19.70
N GLN A 109 -21.16 -3.85 19.02
CA GLN A 109 -21.95 -3.28 17.92
C GLN A 109 -21.95 -4.19 16.67
N ALA A 110 -20.81 -4.78 16.32
CA ALA A 110 -20.72 -5.72 15.21
C ALA A 110 -21.58 -6.98 15.43
N GLU A 111 -21.66 -7.48 16.67
CA GLU A 111 -22.55 -8.58 17.03
C GLU A 111 -24.03 -8.20 16.91
N ALA A 112 -24.40 -6.99 17.34
CA ALA A 112 -25.78 -6.50 17.20
C ALA A 112 -26.22 -6.35 15.74
N GLU A 113 -25.35 -5.86 14.86
CA GLU A 113 -25.62 -5.75 13.42
C GLU A 113 -25.72 -7.13 12.75
N PHE A 114 -24.89 -8.08 13.17
CA PHE A 114 -24.90 -9.44 12.64
C PHE A 114 -26.20 -10.20 12.99
N GLU A 115 -26.72 -10.01 14.20
CA GLU A 115 -28.01 -10.58 14.59
C GLU A 115 -29.18 -9.97 13.80
N GLN A 116 -29.16 -8.67 13.51
CA GLN A 116 -30.15 -8.05 12.63
C GLN A 116 -30.09 -8.61 11.20
N PHE A 117 -28.89 -8.89 10.70
CA PHE A 117 -28.71 -9.49 9.37
C PHE A 117 -29.27 -10.92 9.33
N LYS A 118 -29.01 -11.76 10.34
CA LYS A 118 -29.60 -13.12 10.44
C LYS A 118 -31.12 -13.10 10.47
N LEU A 119 -31.72 -12.15 11.19
CA LEU A 119 -33.17 -12.04 11.29
C LEU A 119 -33.82 -11.59 9.98
N SER A 120 -33.16 -10.72 9.21
CA SER A 120 -33.67 -10.24 7.91
C SER A 120 -33.50 -11.26 6.78
N GLU A 121 -32.43 -12.06 6.80
CA GLU A 121 -32.20 -13.14 5.83
C GLU A 121 -33.23 -14.27 5.99
N SER A 122 -33.63 -14.58 7.24
CA SER A 122 -34.64 -15.59 7.54
C SER A 122 -36.07 -15.19 7.12
N ALA A 123 -36.35 -13.89 6.99
CA ALA A 123 -37.68 -13.38 6.64
C ALA A 123 -37.94 -13.28 5.12
N THR A 124 -36.90 -13.36 4.29
CA THR A 124 -37.01 -13.13 2.83
C THR A 124 -37.03 -14.43 2.00
N ALA A 125 -36.92 -15.61 2.63
CA ALA A 125 -37.10 -16.91 1.97
C ALA A 125 -38.58 -17.34 1.89
N LYS A 126 -39.51 -16.39 1.72
CA LYS A 126 -40.90 -16.70 1.39
C LYS A 126 -41.03 -16.78 -0.14
N GLU A 127 -40.68 -17.94 -0.63
CA GLU A 127 -40.79 -18.46 -1.99
C GLU A 127 -42.08 -18.00 -2.71
N PRO A 128 -42.00 -17.08 -3.71
CA PRO A 128 -43.10 -16.88 -4.64
C PRO A 128 -43.02 -17.94 -5.73
N LEU A 129 -43.33 -19.20 -5.39
CA LEU A 129 -43.67 -20.17 -6.42
C LEU A 129 -45.05 -19.82 -6.96
N SER A 130 -45.14 -19.63 -8.28
CA SER A 130 -46.36 -19.50 -9.10
C SER A 130 -46.75 -18.07 -9.49
N GLN A 131 -45.94 -17.43 -10.34
CA GLN A 131 -46.48 -16.51 -11.34
C GLN A 131 -45.89 -16.82 -12.72
N PRO A 132 -46.68 -17.33 -13.68
CA PRO A 132 -46.21 -17.51 -15.05
C PRO A 132 -45.95 -16.13 -15.70
N PRO A 133 -44.92 -16.01 -16.56
CA PRO A 133 -44.56 -14.75 -17.19
C PRO A 133 -45.63 -14.37 -18.24
N VAL A 134 -46.45 -13.37 -17.92
CA VAL A 134 -47.27 -12.69 -18.93
C VAL A 134 -46.37 -11.66 -19.62
N GLY A 135 -46.10 -11.92 -20.89
CA GLY A 135 -45.33 -11.01 -21.74
C GLY A 135 -45.96 -9.63 -21.80
N SER A 136 -45.13 -8.61 -21.63
CA SER A 136 -45.44 -7.25 -22.06
C SER A 136 -44.16 -6.68 -22.64
N GLY A 137 -44.12 -6.67 -23.97
CA GLY A 137 -43.08 -6.02 -24.74
C GLY A 137 -43.04 -4.54 -24.40
N ILE A 138 -41.86 -4.08 -24.00
CA ILE A 138 -41.55 -2.65 -23.96
C ILE A 138 -40.30 -2.48 -24.82
N LEU A 139 -40.45 -1.60 -25.79
CA LEU A 139 -39.55 -1.36 -26.90
C LEU A 139 -38.15 -0.92 -26.43
N PRO A 140 -37.09 -1.25 -27.19
CA PRO A 140 -35.76 -0.71 -26.93
C PRO A 140 -35.73 0.78 -27.31
N THR A 141 -35.62 1.66 -26.32
CA THR A 141 -35.27 3.06 -26.57
C THR A 141 -33.80 3.12 -27.00
N THR A 142 -33.59 3.31 -28.31
CA THR A 142 -32.29 3.61 -28.92
C THR A 142 -31.76 4.92 -28.34
N VAL A 143 -30.77 4.86 -27.46
CA VAL A 143 -30.05 6.05 -26.99
C VAL A 143 -28.91 6.33 -27.97
N THR A 144 -29.12 7.32 -28.83
CA THR A 144 -28.14 7.88 -29.77
C THR A 144 -27.01 8.57 -29.00
N PRO A 145 -25.73 8.16 -29.13
CA PRO A 145 -24.61 8.94 -28.61
C PRO A 145 -24.32 10.13 -29.54
N SER A 146 -24.34 11.33 -28.98
CA SER A 146 -24.01 12.59 -29.63
C SER A 146 -22.47 12.77 -29.69
N PRO A 147 -21.86 13.00 -30.87
CA PRO A 147 -20.43 13.30 -30.97
C PRO A 147 -20.20 14.81 -30.84
N SER A 148 -19.60 15.25 -29.74
CA SER A 148 -19.10 16.62 -29.61
C SER A 148 -17.58 16.59 -29.47
N THR A 149 -16.93 16.90 -30.59
CA THR A 149 -15.50 17.17 -30.74
C THR A 149 -15.20 18.61 -30.34
N PRO A 150 -14.29 18.88 -29.38
CA PRO A 150 -13.70 20.21 -29.21
C PRO A 150 -12.44 20.37 -30.08
N PRO A 151 -12.24 21.52 -30.74
CA PRO A 151 -11.07 21.80 -31.57
C PRO A 151 -9.82 22.11 -30.75
N ALA A 152 -8.68 21.65 -31.25
CA ALA A 152 -7.35 21.95 -30.74
C ALA A 152 -6.94 23.41 -31.00
N PRO A 153 -6.30 24.10 -30.03
CA PRO A 153 -5.48 25.26 -30.32
C PRO A 153 -4.00 24.86 -30.47
N SER A 154 -3.52 25.06 -31.70
CA SER A 154 -2.12 25.11 -32.09
C SER A 154 -1.47 26.39 -31.55
N SER A 155 -0.33 26.27 -30.87
CA SER A 155 0.63 27.39 -30.73
C SER A 155 2.03 26.90 -30.41
N ARG A 156 2.84 26.88 -31.47
CA ARG A 156 4.30 26.82 -31.52
C ARG A 156 4.86 28.24 -31.31
N PRO A 157 5.97 28.39 -30.57
CA PRO A 157 7.20 28.99 -31.16
C PRO A 157 8.43 28.15 -30.72
N ALA A 158 9.31 27.65 -31.59
CA ALA A 158 10.27 28.32 -32.48
C ALA A 158 11.26 29.25 -31.72
N ASP A 159 12.55 29.01 -31.99
CA ASP A 159 13.78 29.75 -31.57
C ASP A 159 14.39 29.34 -30.23
N ALA A 160 15.70 29.12 -30.02
CA ALA A 160 16.92 29.17 -30.84
C ALA A 160 17.99 28.30 -30.11
N ALA A 161 18.73 27.42 -30.79
CA ALA A 161 20.12 27.57 -31.22
C ALA A 161 21.20 27.70 -30.11
N SER A 162 22.32 26.98 -30.29
CA SER A 162 23.58 26.92 -29.50
C SER A 162 23.57 25.99 -28.26
N SER A 163 24.47 25.02 -28.07
CA SER A 163 25.83 24.83 -28.58
C SER A 163 26.21 23.35 -28.67
N ARG A 164 26.99 23.04 -29.70
CA ARG A 164 27.67 21.76 -29.96
C ARG A 164 28.72 21.48 -28.88
N SER A 165 28.72 20.27 -28.35
CA SER A 165 29.96 19.59 -27.96
C SER A 165 29.79 18.10 -28.22
N GLY A 166 30.62 17.58 -29.13
CA GLY A 166 30.45 16.28 -29.76
C GLY A 166 30.67 15.12 -28.78
N LYS A 167 29.64 14.27 -28.68
CA LYS A 167 29.79 12.88 -28.24
C LYS A 167 29.61 11.98 -29.47
N PRO A 168 30.46 10.96 -29.69
CA PRO A 168 30.38 10.09 -30.87
C PRO A 168 28.98 9.47 -31.02
N PRO A 169 28.48 9.25 -32.27
CA PRO A 169 27.15 8.69 -32.50
C PRO A 169 27.09 7.26 -31.95
N GLU A 170 26.54 7.14 -30.75
CA GLU A 170 26.13 5.87 -30.16
C GLU A 170 25.02 5.32 -31.05
N ARG A 171 25.39 4.30 -31.85
CA ARG A 171 24.51 3.60 -32.79
C ARG A 171 23.16 3.36 -32.10
N PRO A 172 22.02 3.75 -32.70
CA PRO A 172 20.70 3.45 -32.15
C PRO A 172 20.60 1.94 -31.95
N VAL A 173 20.73 1.50 -30.70
CA VAL A 173 20.48 0.12 -30.34
C VAL A 173 18.99 -0.05 -30.59
N ALA A 174 18.66 -0.76 -31.67
CA ALA A 174 17.28 -1.09 -32.00
C ALA A 174 16.63 -1.64 -30.72
N PRO A 175 15.43 -1.15 -30.35
CA PRO A 175 14.75 -1.64 -29.16
C PRO A 175 14.74 -3.17 -29.22
N PRO A 176 15.14 -3.85 -28.13
CA PRO A 176 15.27 -5.30 -28.13
C PRO A 176 13.96 -5.89 -28.66
N ALA A 177 14.04 -6.54 -29.82
CA ALA A 177 12.90 -7.17 -30.45
C ALA A 177 12.29 -8.13 -29.43
N ALA A 178 11.01 -7.93 -29.10
CA ALA A 178 10.27 -8.79 -28.19
C ALA A 178 10.44 -10.24 -28.65
N THR A 179 11.17 -11.05 -27.87
CA THR A 179 11.45 -12.45 -28.20
C THR A 179 10.12 -13.20 -28.40
N PRO A 180 9.75 -13.65 -29.61
CA PRO A 180 8.41 -14.17 -29.91
C PRO A 180 8.13 -15.59 -29.37
N GLY A 181 8.78 -16.01 -28.29
CA GLY A 181 8.77 -17.39 -27.79
C GLY A 181 7.96 -17.64 -26.52
N GLY A 182 7.31 -16.61 -25.96
CA GLY A 182 6.47 -16.78 -24.77
C GLY A 182 5.22 -17.57 -25.11
N ARG A 183 4.95 -18.68 -24.40
CA ARG A 183 3.66 -19.38 -24.48
C ARG A 183 2.54 -18.36 -24.25
N PRO A 184 1.44 -18.39 -25.03
CA PRO A 184 0.33 -17.47 -24.83
C PRO A 184 -0.15 -17.59 -23.39
N TYR A 185 -0.21 -16.45 -22.71
CA TYR A 185 -0.68 -16.38 -21.33
C TYR A 185 -2.15 -16.81 -21.29
N SER A 186 -2.44 -17.93 -20.61
CA SER A 186 -3.79 -18.53 -20.52
C SER A 186 -4.57 -18.05 -19.29
N GLY A 187 -4.04 -17.08 -18.54
CA GLY A 187 -4.70 -16.54 -17.34
C GLY A 187 -5.72 -15.44 -17.65
N PRO A 188 -6.47 -14.98 -16.64
CA PRO A 188 -7.37 -13.84 -16.79
C PRO A 188 -6.59 -12.57 -17.19
N PRO A 189 -7.16 -11.70 -18.04
CA PRO A 189 -6.45 -10.51 -18.51
C PRO A 189 -6.09 -9.57 -17.36
N ILE A 190 -4.92 -8.95 -17.45
CA ILE A 190 -4.46 -7.95 -16.49
C ILE A 190 -5.02 -6.59 -16.89
N ILE A 191 -5.53 -5.86 -15.90
CA ILE A 191 -6.07 -4.52 -16.10
C ILE A 191 -4.91 -3.54 -16.13
N THR A 192 -4.82 -2.73 -17.17
CA THR A 192 -3.86 -1.62 -17.27
C THR A 192 -4.60 -0.34 -17.62
N ALA A 193 -3.98 0.82 -17.42
CA ALA A 193 -4.55 2.09 -17.84
C ALA A 193 -4.77 2.20 -19.37
N LYS A 194 -4.10 1.35 -20.16
CA LYS A 194 -4.22 1.27 -21.62
C LYS A 194 -5.23 0.21 -22.08
N GLY A 195 -5.94 -0.44 -21.15
CA GLY A 195 -6.88 -1.52 -21.42
C GLY A 195 -6.42 -2.86 -20.86
N LEU A 196 -6.99 -3.95 -21.40
CA LEU A 196 -6.70 -5.32 -20.96
C LEU A 196 -5.43 -5.83 -21.63
N LEU A 197 -4.50 -6.34 -20.83
CA LEU A 197 -3.24 -6.93 -21.29
C LEU A 197 -3.25 -8.44 -21.05
N TYR A 198 -2.95 -9.21 -22.08
CA TYR A 198 -2.79 -10.66 -21.99
C TYR A 198 -1.32 -10.99 -21.70
N GLY A 199 -0.99 -11.09 -20.42
CA GLY A 199 0.36 -11.36 -19.94
C GLY A 199 0.75 -10.44 -18.79
N ASP A 200 1.51 -10.98 -17.84
CA ASP A 200 1.99 -10.22 -16.68
C ASP A 200 3.21 -9.38 -17.04
N PRO A 201 3.12 -8.03 -17.01
CA PRO A 201 4.25 -7.17 -17.33
C PRO A 201 5.30 -7.13 -16.20
N ARG A 202 5.01 -7.73 -15.03
CA ARG A 202 5.94 -7.78 -13.91
C ARG A 202 7.11 -8.72 -14.23
N GLN A 203 8.31 -8.27 -13.90
CA GLN A 203 9.53 -9.07 -13.95
C GLN A 203 9.71 -9.87 -12.66
N SER A 204 9.99 -11.16 -12.78
CA SER A 204 10.32 -12.04 -11.65
C SER A 204 11.57 -11.53 -10.92
N GLY A 205 11.60 -11.66 -9.60
CA GLY A 205 12.70 -11.21 -8.73
C GLY A 205 12.62 -9.76 -8.28
N LEU A 206 11.63 -8.98 -8.76
CA LEU A 206 11.38 -7.62 -8.29
C LEU A 206 10.31 -7.59 -7.18
N ASN A 207 10.46 -6.63 -6.25
CA ASN A 207 9.49 -6.34 -5.22
C ASN A 207 8.51 -5.29 -5.73
N TYR A 208 7.23 -5.58 -5.66
CA TYR A 208 6.17 -4.67 -6.07
C TYR A 208 5.34 -4.23 -4.88
N LEU A 209 4.77 -3.03 -4.98
CA LEU A 209 3.89 -2.50 -3.95
C LEU A 209 2.44 -2.85 -4.28
N ASN A 210 1.86 -3.78 -3.50
CA ASN A 210 0.46 -4.10 -3.56
C ASN A 210 -0.33 -3.04 -2.81
N LEU A 211 -1.30 -2.42 -3.47
CA LEU A 211 -2.05 -1.29 -2.93
C LEU A 211 -3.33 -1.75 -2.24
N ALA A 212 -4.09 -2.60 -2.92
CA ALA A 212 -5.40 -3.06 -2.47
C ALA A 212 -5.83 -4.31 -3.25
N THR A 213 -6.72 -5.11 -2.65
CA THR A 213 -7.46 -6.17 -3.34
C THR A 213 -8.90 -5.70 -3.54
N LEU A 214 -9.32 -5.59 -4.79
CA LEU A 214 -10.57 -4.97 -5.22
C LEU A 214 -11.38 -5.92 -6.11
N GLN A 215 -12.67 -5.62 -6.28
CA GLN A 215 -13.45 -6.23 -7.37
C GLN A 215 -12.98 -5.66 -8.71
N ARG A 216 -13.29 -6.35 -9.82
CA ARG A 216 -12.87 -5.95 -11.16
C ARG A 216 -13.19 -4.48 -11.49
N ALA A 217 -14.45 -4.07 -11.32
CA ALA A 217 -14.89 -2.70 -11.65
C ALA A 217 -14.13 -1.65 -10.83
N ASP A 218 -13.97 -1.88 -9.52
CA ASP A 218 -13.21 -0.99 -8.63
C ASP A 218 -11.72 -0.97 -8.98
N ALA A 219 -11.14 -2.10 -9.39
CA ALA A 219 -9.75 -2.20 -9.82
C ALA A 219 -9.50 -1.43 -11.12
N GLU A 220 -10.43 -1.49 -12.09
CA GLU A 220 -10.38 -0.70 -13.32
C GLU A 220 -10.41 0.81 -13.01
N ALA A 221 -11.32 1.26 -12.15
CA ALA A 221 -11.40 2.65 -11.71
C ALA A 221 -10.14 3.08 -10.94
N ALA A 222 -9.62 2.24 -10.05
CA ALA A 222 -8.41 2.51 -9.28
C ALA A 222 -7.18 2.64 -10.18
N VAL A 223 -6.99 1.72 -11.14
CA VAL A 223 -5.87 1.77 -12.09
C VAL A 223 -5.94 3.02 -12.97
N ALA A 224 -7.12 3.39 -13.45
CA ALA A 224 -7.32 4.61 -14.22
C ALA A 224 -7.01 5.87 -13.41
N PHE A 225 -7.46 5.93 -12.16
CA PHE A 225 -7.18 7.05 -11.26
C PHE A 225 -5.70 7.19 -10.91
N LEU A 226 -5.02 6.09 -10.60
CA LEU A 226 -3.59 6.15 -10.28
C LEU A 226 -2.78 6.61 -11.49
N ALA A 227 -3.10 6.09 -12.68
CA ALA A 227 -2.44 6.48 -13.92
C ALA A 227 -2.67 7.95 -14.28
N SER A 228 -3.89 8.49 -14.10
CA SER A 228 -4.17 9.91 -14.35
C SER A 228 -3.43 10.84 -13.38
N ASN A 229 -3.05 10.34 -12.20
CA ASN A 229 -2.22 11.04 -11.21
C ASN A 229 -0.72 10.74 -11.35
N GLY A 230 -0.29 10.10 -12.44
CA GLY A 230 1.12 9.83 -12.73
C GLY A 230 1.74 8.69 -11.93
N LEU A 231 0.94 7.85 -11.26
CA LEU A 231 1.41 6.59 -10.67
C LEU A 231 0.97 5.43 -11.55
N GLU A 232 1.89 4.82 -12.29
CA GLU A 232 1.58 3.66 -13.12
C GLU A 232 1.20 2.47 -12.24
N ALA A 233 0.04 1.86 -12.52
CA ALA A 233 -0.46 0.73 -11.76
C ALA A 233 -1.15 -0.28 -12.69
N ILE A 234 -1.22 -1.53 -12.24
CA ILE A 234 -1.89 -2.62 -12.95
C ILE A 234 -2.79 -3.40 -11.96
N GLY A 235 -3.89 -3.95 -12.45
CA GLY A 235 -4.77 -4.85 -11.71
C GLY A 235 -4.48 -6.30 -12.10
N VAL A 236 -3.90 -7.07 -11.19
CA VAL A 236 -3.54 -8.48 -11.41
C VAL A 236 -4.64 -9.37 -10.83
N PRO A 237 -5.18 -10.36 -11.57
CA PRO A 237 -6.15 -11.28 -11.03
C PRO A 237 -5.53 -12.10 -9.88
N VAL A 238 -6.26 -12.23 -8.79
CA VAL A 238 -5.89 -13.13 -7.69
C VAL A 238 -6.50 -14.48 -7.95
N ASP A 239 -5.65 -15.51 -8.04
CA ASP A 239 -6.14 -16.88 -8.06
C ASP A 239 -6.95 -17.12 -6.78
N ALA A 240 -8.24 -17.40 -6.95
CA ALA A 240 -9.07 -17.90 -5.88
C ALA A 240 -8.51 -19.29 -5.52
N GLY A 241 -7.56 -19.35 -4.58
CA GLY A 241 -6.87 -20.57 -4.17
C GLY A 241 -7.76 -21.64 -3.52
N GLY A 242 -9.07 -21.67 -3.80
CA GLY A 242 -10.04 -22.67 -3.38
C GLY A 242 -10.52 -23.45 -4.59
N GLY A 243 -10.39 -24.77 -4.54
CA GLY A 243 -10.53 -25.68 -5.67
C GLY A 243 -11.82 -25.53 -6.48
N SER A 244 -11.72 -25.91 -7.75
CA SER A 244 -12.71 -26.14 -8.82
C SER A 244 -14.20 -26.27 -8.43
N ALA A 245 -14.77 -25.35 -7.66
CA ALA A 245 -16.19 -25.17 -7.56
C ALA A 245 -16.61 -24.52 -8.88
N ASN A 246 -17.48 -25.21 -9.61
CA ASN A 246 -17.78 -25.10 -11.04
C ASN A 246 -18.44 -23.77 -11.49
N ASN A 247 -18.18 -22.66 -10.79
CA ASN A 247 -18.64 -21.34 -11.19
C ASN A 247 -17.78 -20.88 -12.36
N LEU A 248 -18.38 -20.79 -13.55
CA LEU A 248 -17.70 -20.45 -14.80
C LEU A 248 -17.09 -19.02 -14.81
N ASN A 249 -17.39 -18.18 -13.81
CA ASN A 249 -16.88 -16.81 -13.64
C ASN A 249 -17.14 -16.30 -12.21
N PRO A 250 -16.46 -16.78 -11.16
CA PRO A 250 -16.50 -16.07 -9.88
C PRO A 250 -16.01 -14.64 -10.12
N PRO A 251 -16.61 -13.61 -9.48
CA PRO A 251 -16.12 -12.23 -9.59
C PRO A 251 -14.67 -12.21 -9.11
N GLY A 252 -13.74 -12.21 -10.06
CA GLY A 252 -12.31 -12.27 -9.78
C GLY A 252 -11.92 -11.05 -8.96
N LYS A 253 -11.28 -11.30 -7.83
CA LYS A 253 -10.61 -10.23 -7.09
C LYS A 253 -9.33 -9.88 -7.84
N TYR A 254 -9.02 -8.59 -7.93
CA TYR A 254 -7.80 -8.09 -8.52
C TYR A 254 -6.97 -7.40 -7.45
N VAL A 255 -5.68 -7.70 -7.41
CA VAL A 255 -4.72 -6.92 -6.62
C VAL A 255 -4.20 -5.80 -7.50
N VAL A 256 -4.40 -4.55 -7.06
CA VAL A 256 -3.81 -3.38 -7.70
C VAL A 256 -2.36 -3.26 -7.23
N VAL A 257 -1.43 -3.22 -8.19
CA VAL A 257 0.01 -3.22 -7.96
C VAL A 257 0.61 -1.98 -8.63
N ALA A 258 1.46 -1.24 -7.92
CA ALA A 258 2.18 -0.10 -8.47
C ALA A 258 3.45 -0.53 -9.26
N LEU A 259 3.75 0.22 -10.33
CA LEU A 259 4.96 0.10 -11.15
C LEU A 259 5.79 1.40 -11.04
N PRO A 260 7.12 1.34 -11.19
CA PRO A 260 7.95 0.14 -11.41
C PRO A 260 8.19 -0.65 -10.12
N GLY A 261 8.58 -1.92 -10.28
CA GLY A 261 9.09 -2.74 -9.16
C GLY A 261 10.48 -2.30 -8.71
N ILE A 262 10.85 -2.67 -7.49
CA ILE A 262 12.14 -2.36 -6.86
C ILE A 262 12.99 -3.63 -6.75
N THR A 263 14.27 -3.55 -7.12
CA THR A 263 15.20 -4.69 -7.00
C THR A 263 15.52 -5.02 -5.54
N ALA A 264 15.97 -6.25 -5.24
CA ALA A 264 16.38 -6.63 -3.89
C ALA A 264 17.54 -5.76 -3.35
N GLU A 265 18.44 -5.30 -4.23
CA GLU A 265 19.55 -4.41 -3.89
C GLU A 265 19.08 -2.99 -3.54
N GLN A 266 18.08 -2.48 -4.25
CA GLN A 266 17.46 -1.20 -3.93
C GLN A 266 16.65 -1.28 -2.63
N TRP A 267 16.02 -2.44 -2.38
CA TRP A 267 15.29 -2.72 -1.14
C TRP A 267 16.19 -2.70 0.09
N SER A 268 17.33 -3.40 0.04
CA SER A 268 18.25 -3.53 1.19
C SER A 268 18.89 -2.21 1.60
N LYS A 269 19.11 -1.30 0.64
CA LYS A 269 19.72 0.01 0.85
C LYS A 269 18.80 1.04 1.52
N LYS A 270 17.59 0.66 1.99
CA LYS A 270 16.56 1.58 2.54
C LYS A 270 16.39 2.83 1.67
N MET A 271 16.37 2.63 0.35
CA MET A 271 16.43 3.71 -0.62
C MET A 271 15.22 4.64 -0.57
N THR A 272 15.47 5.91 -0.91
CA THR A 272 14.48 6.97 -1.13
C THR A 272 13.37 6.54 -2.10
N ALA A 273 13.66 5.67 -3.07
CA ALA A 273 12.66 5.16 -4.02
C ALA A 273 11.47 4.47 -3.33
N ARG A 274 11.73 3.66 -2.30
CA ARG A 274 10.68 2.97 -1.55
C ARG A 274 9.79 3.98 -0.80
N THR A 275 10.42 4.86 -0.03
CA THR A 275 9.71 5.87 0.77
C THR A 275 8.96 6.87 -0.10
N ASN A 276 9.50 7.22 -1.29
CA ASN A 276 8.83 8.08 -2.25
C ASN A 276 7.58 7.40 -2.83
N LEU A 277 7.68 6.12 -3.21
CA LEU A 277 6.56 5.38 -3.77
C LEU A 277 5.47 5.14 -2.72
N GLU A 278 5.84 4.77 -1.49
CA GLU A 278 4.93 4.67 -0.34
C GLU A 278 4.27 6.03 -0.03
N GLY A 279 5.05 7.12 -0.02
CA GLY A 279 4.54 8.47 0.24
C GLY A 279 3.59 8.99 -0.84
N GLN A 280 3.92 8.77 -2.11
CA GLN A 280 3.04 9.11 -3.24
C GLN A 280 1.75 8.30 -3.19
N THR A 281 1.85 7.00 -2.96
CA THR A 281 0.70 6.10 -2.79
C THR A 281 -0.20 6.54 -1.64
N ALA A 282 0.38 6.86 -0.48
CA ALA A 282 -0.40 7.29 0.69
C ALA A 282 -1.18 8.57 0.41
N ARG A 283 -0.57 9.55 -0.28
CA ARG A 283 -1.24 10.79 -0.69
C ARG A 283 -2.41 10.51 -1.63
N LEU A 284 -2.18 9.71 -2.66
CA LEU A 284 -3.22 9.33 -3.62
C LEU A 284 -4.33 8.48 -2.97
N GLY A 285 -3.99 7.63 -1.99
CA GLY A 285 -4.93 6.86 -1.21
C GLY A 285 -5.93 7.73 -0.43
N GLN A 286 -5.47 8.83 0.16
CA GLN A 286 -6.36 9.78 0.84
C GLN A 286 -7.33 10.46 -0.12
N VAL A 287 -6.84 10.88 -1.29
CA VAL A 287 -7.67 11.49 -2.33
C VAL A 287 -8.70 10.50 -2.87
N TRP A 288 -8.26 9.28 -3.20
CA TRP A 288 -9.13 8.19 -3.64
C TRP A 288 -10.23 7.89 -2.63
N GLN A 289 -9.87 7.76 -1.35
CA GLN A 289 -10.82 7.46 -0.28
C GLN A 289 -11.90 8.54 -0.15
N ARG A 290 -11.52 9.81 -0.30
CA ARG A 290 -12.45 10.94 -0.27
C ARG A 290 -13.40 10.93 -1.46
N ASP A 291 -12.86 10.73 -2.66
CA ASP A 291 -13.60 10.96 -3.91
C ASP A 291 -14.45 9.74 -4.32
N HIS A 292 -13.95 8.52 -4.08
CA HIS A 292 -14.60 7.29 -4.55
C HIS A 292 -15.38 6.56 -3.45
N LYS A 293 -15.33 7.04 -2.19
CA LYS A 293 -15.95 6.43 -0.98
C LYS A 293 -15.78 4.90 -0.92
N GLY A 294 -14.73 4.38 -1.55
CA GLY A 294 -14.58 2.97 -1.86
C GLY A 294 -14.23 2.15 -0.63
N SER A 295 -14.52 0.85 -0.71
CA SER A 295 -14.24 -0.13 0.35
C SER A 295 -12.75 -0.34 0.66
N SER A 296 -11.85 0.25 -0.14
CA SER A 296 -10.41 0.01 -0.02
C SER A 296 -9.63 1.30 0.07
N ASN A 297 -8.65 1.27 0.97
CA ASN A 297 -7.76 2.39 1.25
C ASN A 297 -6.34 1.98 0.85
N PHE A 298 -5.72 2.73 -0.06
CA PHE A 298 -4.32 2.53 -0.44
C PHE A 298 -3.32 2.91 0.69
N ALA A 299 -3.80 3.29 1.87
CA ALA A 299 -2.98 3.70 3.02
C ALA A 299 -2.19 2.57 3.69
N LYS A 300 -2.53 1.30 3.43
CA LYS A 300 -1.78 0.14 3.96
C LYS A 300 -1.19 -0.70 2.83
N PRO A 301 -0.27 -0.14 2.04
CA PRO A 301 0.30 -0.89 0.93
C PRO A 301 1.27 -1.95 1.47
N GLU A 302 1.35 -3.09 0.80
CA GLU A 302 2.16 -4.24 1.17
C GLU A 302 3.20 -4.53 0.08
N TRP A 303 4.47 -4.62 0.44
CA TRP A 303 5.51 -5.04 -0.51
C TRP A 303 5.51 -6.56 -0.67
N ARG A 304 5.46 -7.04 -1.92
CA ARG A 304 5.60 -8.46 -2.24
C ARG A 304 6.63 -8.72 -3.33
N LEU A 305 7.47 -9.71 -3.11
CA LEU A 305 8.37 -10.24 -4.13
C LEU A 305 7.56 -11.02 -5.16
N PHE A 306 7.67 -10.63 -6.43
CA PHE A 306 7.07 -11.38 -7.52
C PHE A 306 8.00 -12.50 -7.95
N LYS A 307 7.52 -13.74 -7.90
CA LYS A 307 8.31 -14.94 -8.23
C LYS A 307 8.17 -15.40 -9.69
N GLY A 308 7.29 -14.76 -10.46
CA GLY A 308 6.87 -15.26 -11.77
C GLY A 308 5.66 -16.19 -11.68
N PRO A 309 5.02 -16.50 -12.83
CA PRO A 309 4.02 -17.56 -12.95
C PRO A 309 4.61 -18.97 -12.79
#